data_AF-A0A498FZN4-F1
#
_entry.id   AF-A0A498FZN4-F1
#
_cell.length_a   1.000
_cell.length_b   1.000
_cell.length_c   1.000
_cell.angle_alpha   90.00
_cell.angle_beta   90.00
_cell.angle_gamma   90.00
#
_symmetry.space_group_name_H-M   'P 1'
#
loop_
_entity.id
_entity.type
_entity.pdbx_description
1 polymer ?
#
loop_
_entity_poly.entity_id
_entity_poly.type
_entity_poly.pdbx_seq_one_letter_code
_entity_poly.pdbx_strand_id
1 'polypeptide(L)'
;MSADRPAIRRLPLDEAALRRYAADLWLPYNRDLADAVAAHDLADWPAERFIERHVDFSRDRLEEAGSRGWVAATAGDGADDAEVDPATADVTDPALDLVGLLMTSVDECPDPFDRPDRLVIGEIYVAEPFRGTGLAERFVERAAADARD
;
A
#
# COMPACT_ATOMS: atom_id res chain seq x y z
N MET A 1 -22.17 -7.33 10.43
CA MET A 1 -22.21 -6.43 9.25
C MET A 1 -20.82 -5.88 8.98
N SER A 2 -19.87 -6.68 8.47
CA SER A 2 -18.49 -6.22 8.28
C SER A 2 -17.77 -6.80 7.05
N ALA A 3 -18.46 -7.50 6.15
CA ALA A 3 -17.85 -8.08 4.95
C ALA A 3 -17.59 -7.06 3.82
N ASP A 4 -18.21 -5.87 3.87
CA ASP A 4 -18.14 -4.86 2.80
C ASP A 4 -16.97 -3.86 2.93
N ARG A 5 -16.24 -3.87 4.06
CA ARG A 5 -15.24 -2.84 4.34
C ARG A 5 -13.83 -3.41 4.15
N PRO A 6 -12.99 -2.83 3.27
CA PRO A 6 -11.63 -3.33 3.08
C PRO A 6 -10.84 -3.40 4.40
N ALA A 7 -10.15 -4.50 4.62
CA ALA A 7 -9.30 -4.73 5.78
C ALA A 7 -7.90 -4.12 5.54
N ILE A 8 -7.45 -3.25 6.45
CA ILE A 8 -6.13 -2.61 6.39
C ILE A 8 -5.15 -3.42 7.23
N ARG A 9 -4.02 -3.79 6.62
CA ARG A 9 -2.99 -4.68 7.19
C ARG A 9 -1.60 -4.24 6.77
N ARG A 10 -0.59 -4.65 7.55
CA ARG A 10 0.81 -4.41 7.21
C ARG A 10 1.15 -5.15 5.91
N LEU A 11 1.90 -4.52 5.03
CA LEU A 11 2.48 -5.16 3.85
C LEU A 11 3.62 -6.11 4.28
N PRO A 12 3.51 -7.42 4.03
CA PRO A 12 4.63 -8.34 4.23
C PRO A 12 5.80 -8.04 3.29
N LEU A 13 7.03 -8.37 3.71
CA LEU A 13 8.28 -8.11 2.96
C LEU A 13 8.77 -9.30 2.15
N ASP A 14 8.04 -10.42 2.17
CA ASP A 14 8.35 -11.53 1.30
C ASP A 14 8.12 -11.17 -0.17
N GLU A 15 8.83 -11.88 -1.05
CA GLU A 15 8.86 -11.55 -2.46
C GLU A 15 7.48 -11.66 -3.14
N ALA A 16 6.66 -12.64 -2.74
CA ALA A 16 5.37 -12.87 -3.36
C ALA A 16 4.39 -11.75 -3.00
N ALA A 17 4.38 -11.32 -1.74
CA ALA A 17 3.61 -10.16 -1.28
C ALA A 17 4.02 -8.87 -2.01
N LEU A 18 5.33 -8.60 -2.11
CA LEU A 18 5.83 -7.38 -2.77
C LEU A 18 5.56 -7.39 -4.28
N ARG A 19 5.68 -8.55 -4.94
CA ARG A 19 5.33 -8.69 -6.37
C ARG A 19 3.86 -8.38 -6.60
N ARG A 20 2.99 -8.91 -5.75
CA ARG A 20 1.54 -8.66 -5.85
C ARG A 20 1.20 -7.20 -5.58
N TYR A 21 1.75 -6.61 -4.51
CA TYR A 21 1.62 -5.17 -4.24
C TYR A 21 2.07 -4.32 -5.43
N ALA A 22 3.21 -4.66 -6.05
CA ALA A 22 3.73 -3.91 -7.19
C ALA A 22 2.78 -3.97 -8.40
N ALA A 23 2.23 -5.15 -8.68
CA ALA A 23 1.34 -5.40 -9.81
C ALA A 23 -0.06 -4.79 -9.62
N ASP A 24 -0.67 -5.01 -8.45
CA ASP A 24 -2.08 -4.70 -8.21
C ASP A 24 -2.29 -3.26 -7.72
N LEU A 25 -1.28 -2.64 -7.12
CA LEU A 25 -1.41 -1.33 -6.45
C LEU A 25 -0.42 -0.29 -6.97
N TRP A 26 0.89 -0.56 -6.87
CA TRP A 26 1.90 0.46 -7.18
C TRP A 26 1.92 0.82 -8.67
N LEU A 27 1.89 -0.15 -9.58
CA LEU A 27 1.93 0.12 -11.01
C LEU A 27 0.64 0.84 -11.49
N PRO A 28 -0.58 0.42 -11.09
CA PRO A 28 -1.80 1.19 -11.34
C PRO A 28 -1.73 2.62 -10.80
N TYR A 29 -1.28 2.82 -9.56
CA TYR A 29 -1.09 4.15 -8.98
C TYR A 29 -0.17 5.03 -9.84
N ASN A 30 0.97 4.50 -10.29
CA ASN A 30 1.92 5.29 -11.09
C ASN A 30 1.42 5.55 -12.51
N ARG A 31 0.57 4.68 -13.07
CA ARG A 31 -0.11 4.94 -14.35
C ARG A 31 -1.13 6.07 -14.22
N ASP A 32 -1.99 6.00 -13.20
CA ASP A 32 -2.94 7.08 -12.88
C ASP A 32 -2.19 8.41 -12.65
N LEU A 33 -1.03 8.36 -11.98
CA LEU A 33 -0.22 9.54 -11.71
C LEU A 33 0.47 10.09 -12.97
N ALA A 34 0.98 9.22 -13.85
CA ALA A 34 1.55 9.61 -15.14
C ALA A 34 0.50 10.29 -16.04
N ASP A 35 -0.72 9.74 -16.07
CA ASP A 35 -1.84 10.31 -16.83
C ASP A 35 -2.25 11.70 -16.31
N ALA A 36 -2.09 11.94 -15.01
CA ALA A 36 -2.47 13.21 -14.37
C ALA A 36 -1.33 14.25 -14.33
N VAL A 37 -0.07 13.82 -14.26
CA VAL A 37 1.08 14.68 -13.97
C VAL A 37 2.26 14.29 -14.87
N ALA A 38 2.53 15.10 -15.90
CA ALA A 38 3.57 14.84 -16.91
C ALA A 38 5.00 14.60 -16.34
N ALA A 39 5.30 15.12 -15.14
CA ALA A 39 6.59 14.87 -14.47
C ALA A 39 6.74 13.41 -13.97
N HIS A 40 5.65 12.63 -14.00
CA HIS A 40 5.58 11.23 -13.57
C HIS A 40 5.45 10.25 -14.75
N ASP A 41 5.75 10.68 -15.99
CA ASP A 41 5.77 9.79 -17.15
C ASP A 41 6.63 8.53 -16.88
N LEU A 42 6.02 7.37 -17.11
CA LEU A 42 6.71 6.09 -16.97
C LEU A 42 7.56 5.80 -18.21
N ALA A 43 8.67 5.09 -17.99
CA ALA A 43 9.46 4.55 -19.09
C ALA A 43 8.65 3.55 -19.92
N ASP A 44 8.95 3.44 -21.22
CA ASP A 44 8.35 2.46 -22.13
C ASP A 44 8.93 1.06 -21.88
N TRP A 45 8.54 0.46 -20.74
CA TRP A 45 8.93 -0.88 -20.31
C TRP A 45 7.72 -1.79 -20.16
N PRO A 46 7.87 -3.12 -20.36
CA PRO A 46 6.82 -4.07 -20.02
C PRO A 46 6.54 -4.04 -18.51
N ALA A 47 5.29 -4.35 -18.13
CA ALA A 47 4.83 -4.29 -16.74
C ALA A 47 5.66 -5.20 -15.82
N GLU A 48 6.07 -6.37 -16.30
CA GLU A 48 6.86 -7.34 -15.56
C GLU A 48 8.20 -6.75 -15.13
N ARG A 49 8.84 -5.94 -15.98
CA ARG A 49 10.11 -5.27 -15.66
C ARG A 49 9.94 -4.22 -14.57
N PHE A 50 8.82 -3.50 -14.58
CA PHE A 50 8.48 -2.56 -13.51
C PHE A 50 8.29 -3.29 -12.18
N ILE A 51 7.51 -4.36 -12.18
CA ILE A 51 7.22 -5.18 -11.00
C ILE A 51 8.52 -5.75 -10.42
N GLU A 52 9.33 -6.42 -11.24
CA GLU A 52 10.62 -6.99 -10.85
C GLU A 52 11.53 -5.96 -10.19
N ARG A 53 11.69 -4.79 -10.82
CA ARG A 53 12.58 -3.76 -10.29
C ARG A 53 12.05 -3.15 -9.01
N HIS A 54 10.73 -3.03 -8.87
CA HIS A 54 10.08 -2.42 -7.72
C HIS A 54 10.09 -3.31 -6.47
N VAL A 55 10.10 -4.64 -6.63
CA VAL A 55 10.18 -5.59 -5.51
C VAL A 55 11.44 -5.36 -4.68
N ASP A 56 12.61 -5.33 -5.34
CA ASP A 56 13.88 -5.09 -4.66
C ASP A 56 13.89 -3.72 -3.98
N PHE A 57 13.45 -2.68 -4.70
CA PHE A 57 13.37 -1.32 -4.17
C PHE A 57 12.46 -1.21 -2.94
N SER A 58 11.29 -1.87 -2.98
CA SER A 58 10.33 -1.84 -1.88
C SER A 58 10.85 -2.56 -0.65
N ARG A 59 11.55 -3.69 -0.85
CA ARG A 59 12.18 -4.42 0.26
C ARG A 59 13.21 -3.53 0.95
N ASP A 60 14.17 -3.00 0.20
CA ASP A 60 15.23 -2.14 0.74
C ASP A 60 14.63 -0.95 1.50
N ARG A 61 13.63 -0.28 0.91
CA ARG A 61 12.94 0.85 1.53
C ARG A 61 12.21 0.48 2.82
N LEU A 62 11.54 -0.66 2.87
CA LEU A 62 10.74 -1.07 4.03
C LEU A 62 11.57 -1.68 5.17
N GLU A 63 12.83 -2.06 4.89
CA GLU A 63 13.81 -2.44 5.91
C GLU A 63 14.39 -1.22 6.66
N GLU A 64 14.26 -0.01 6.10
CA GLU A 64 14.68 1.22 6.78
C GLU A 64 13.87 1.47 8.06
N ALA A 65 14.57 1.93 9.11
CA ALA A 65 13.93 2.29 10.37
C ALA A 65 12.86 3.38 10.14
N GLY A 66 11.70 3.20 10.77
CA GLY A 66 10.55 4.11 10.61
C GLY A 66 9.76 3.95 9.31
N SER A 67 10.27 3.24 8.29
CA SER A 67 9.53 2.97 7.05
C SER A 67 8.50 1.86 7.23
N ARG A 68 7.31 2.05 6.68
CA ARG A 68 6.14 1.20 6.89
C ARG A 68 5.25 1.18 5.64
N GLY A 69 4.78 -0.01 5.28
CA GLY A 69 3.84 -0.22 4.17
C GLY A 69 2.53 -0.85 4.66
N TRP A 70 1.42 -0.41 4.11
CA TRP A 70 0.09 -0.93 4.40
C TRP A 70 -0.67 -1.19 3.12
N VAL A 71 -1.50 -2.23 3.13
CA VAL A 71 -2.43 -2.53 2.05
C VAL A 71 -3.84 -2.68 2.60
N ALA A 72 -4.83 -2.40 1.75
CA ALA A 72 -6.23 -2.67 2.01
C ALA A 72 -6.68 -3.82 1.10
N ALA A 73 -7.34 -4.83 1.66
CA ALA A 73 -7.85 -5.98 0.94
C ALA A 73 -9.35 -6.19 1.15
N THR A 74 -10.05 -6.68 0.14
CA THR A 74 -11.43 -7.17 0.21
C THR A 74 -11.49 -8.60 -0.32
N ALA A 75 -12.58 -9.33 -0.04
CA ALA A 75 -12.86 -10.57 -0.75
C ALA A 75 -13.23 -10.24 -2.20
N GLY A 76 -12.74 -11.03 -3.15
CA GLY A 76 -12.95 -10.79 -4.57
C GLY A 76 -14.33 -11.23 -5.07
N ASP A 77 -14.79 -10.58 -6.14
CA ASP A 77 -16.07 -10.81 -6.81
C ASP A 77 -16.05 -12.15 -7.59
N GLY A 78 -16.06 -13.27 -6.86
CA GLY A 78 -16.01 -14.62 -7.45
C GLY A 78 -15.51 -15.73 -6.51
N ALA A 79 -15.25 -15.41 -5.24
CA ALA A 79 -14.98 -16.42 -4.24
C ALA A 79 -16.25 -17.27 -3.99
N ASP A 80 -16.37 -18.41 -4.67
CA ASP A 80 -17.38 -19.43 -4.38
C ASP A 80 -17.19 -19.94 -2.94
N ASP A 81 -18.11 -19.60 -2.03
CA ASP A 81 -18.31 -20.11 -0.64
C ASP A 81 -17.09 -20.29 0.29
N ALA A 82 -15.89 -19.96 -0.14
CA ALA A 82 -14.71 -19.84 0.69
C ALA A 82 -14.75 -18.46 1.33
N GLU A 83 -15.22 -18.43 2.57
CA GLU A 83 -15.26 -17.26 3.47
C GLU A 83 -13.82 -16.84 3.84
N VAL A 84 -13.04 -16.38 2.86
CA VAL A 84 -11.69 -15.85 3.07
C VAL A 84 -11.84 -14.52 3.78
N ASP A 85 -11.42 -14.45 5.04
CA ASP A 85 -11.43 -13.21 5.81
C ASP A 85 -10.27 -12.30 5.37
N PRO A 86 -10.54 -11.15 4.72
CA PRO A 86 -9.49 -10.25 4.24
C PRO A 86 -8.61 -9.70 5.38
N ALA A 87 -9.09 -9.72 6.62
CA ALA A 87 -8.33 -9.29 7.77
C ALA A 87 -7.19 -10.25 8.14
N THR A 88 -7.28 -11.53 7.76
CA THR A 88 -6.36 -12.58 8.25
C THR A 88 -5.73 -13.43 7.16
N ALA A 89 -6.35 -13.54 5.98
CA ALA A 89 -5.85 -14.35 4.87
C ALA A 89 -4.45 -13.92 4.40
N ASP A 90 -3.73 -14.76 3.68
CA ASP A 90 -2.43 -14.35 3.12
C ASP A 90 -2.64 -13.21 2.10
N VAL A 91 -1.74 -12.22 2.01
CA VAL A 91 -1.92 -11.10 1.08
C VAL A 91 -1.84 -11.59 -0.37
N THR A 92 -1.21 -12.74 -0.58
CA THR A 92 -1.06 -13.42 -1.86
C THR A 92 -2.23 -14.35 -2.18
N ASP A 93 -3.22 -14.47 -1.30
CA ASP A 93 -4.40 -15.31 -1.52
C ASP A 93 -5.21 -14.81 -2.73
N PRO A 94 -5.39 -15.62 -3.79
CA PRO A 94 -6.05 -15.18 -5.01
C PRO A 94 -7.53 -14.81 -4.83
N ALA A 95 -8.15 -15.16 -3.70
CA ALA A 95 -9.51 -14.75 -3.36
C ALA A 95 -9.60 -13.33 -2.78
N LEU A 96 -8.46 -12.67 -2.53
CA LEU A 96 -8.43 -11.27 -2.13
C LEU A 96 -8.28 -10.34 -3.33
N ASP A 97 -8.92 -9.19 -3.28
CA ASP A 97 -8.59 -8.04 -4.12
C ASP A 97 -7.87 -6.99 -3.28
N LEU A 98 -6.70 -6.54 -3.75
CA LEU A 98 -5.97 -5.44 -3.14
C LEU A 98 -6.49 -4.12 -3.71
N VAL A 99 -6.99 -3.24 -2.83
CA VAL A 99 -7.79 -2.07 -3.23
C VAL A 99 -7.23 -0.74 -2.72
N GLY A 100 -6.10 -0.75 -2.03
CA GLY A 100 -5.39 0.46 -1.66
C GLY A 100 -4.05 0.21 -1.02
N LEU A 101 -3.18 1.23 -1.04
CA LEU A 101 -1.87 1.24 -0.41
C LEU A 101 -1.66 2.51 0.41
N LEU A 102 -0.81 2.39 1.43
CA LEU A 102 -0.21 3.52 2.12
C LEU A 102 1.25 3.21 2.45
N MET A 103 2.16 4.09 2.06
CA MET A 103 3.57 4.04 2.41
C MET A 103 3.92 5.23 3.30
N THR A 104 4.50 4.97 4.46
CA THR A 104 4.91 6.00 5.41
C THR A 104 6.35 5.82 5.86
N SER A 105 6.97 6.91 6.30
CA SER A 105 8.23 6.91 7.04
C SER A 105 8.15 7.89 8.21
N VAL A 106 9.13 7.83 9.12
CA VAL A 106 9.30 8.81 10.20
C VAL A 106 10.50 9.70 9.84
N ASP A 107 10.26 11.00 9.72
CA ASP A 107 11.30 12.03 9.67
C ASP A 107 11.68 12.37 11.11
N GLU A 108 12.73 11.71 11.61
CA GLU A 108 13.29 11.95 12.93
C GLU A 108 13.89 13.35 13.01
N CYS A 109 13.64 14.03 14.13
CA CYS A 109 14.22 15.33 14.38
C CYS A 109 15.72 15.22 14.65
N PRO A 110 16.59 15.90 13.88
CA PRO A 110 18.02 15.91 14.18
C PRO A 110 18.32 16.65 15.49
N ASP A 111 19.33 16.19 16.22
CA ASP A 111 19.74 16.67 17.55
C ASP A 111 19.89 18.19 17.78
N PRO A 112 20.22 19.07 16.80
CA PRO A 112 20.23 20.52 17.09
C PRO A 112 18.83 21.16 17.13
N PHE A 113 17.77 20.44 16.74
CA PHE A 113 16.42 20.97 16.67
C PHE A 113 15.53 20.42 17.79
N ASP A 114 14.69 21.29 18.35
CA ASP A 114 13.66 20.93 19.32
C ASP A 114 12.30 20.95 18.61
N ARG A 115 12.05 19.91 17.79
CA ARG A 115 10.75 19.64 17.17
C ARG A 115 10.42 18.16 17.31
N PRO A 116 9.14 17.78 17.37
CA PRO A 116 8.78 16.36 17.33
C PRO A 116 9.12 15.75 15.97
N ASP A 117 9.32 14.43 15.99
CA ASP A 117 9.37 13.60 14.78
C ASP A 117 8.09 13.77 13.96
N ARG A 118 8.20 13.60 12.64
CA ARG A 118 7.06 13.75 11.74
C ARG A 118 6.77 12.44 11.03
N LEU A 119 5.52 12.02 11.08
CA LEU A 119 5.01 11.01 10.16
C LEU A 119 4.94 11.61 8.75
N VAL A 120 5.63 11.00 7.81
CA VAL A 120 5.62 11.37 6.39
C VAL A 120 4.83 10.31 5.63
N ILE A 121 3.81 10.74 4.88
CA ILE A 121 3.12 9.89 3.91
C ILE A 121 3.83 10.08 2.58
N GLY A 122 4.51 9.04 2.11
CA GLY A 122 5.19 9.06 0.82
C GLY A 122 4.24 8.74 -0.33
N GLU A 123 3.36 7.77 -0.13
CA GLU A 123 2.41 7.31 -1.15
C GLU A 123 1.09 6.93 -0.48
N ILE A 124 -0.02 7.29 -1.11
CA ILE A 124 -1.36 6.84 -0.73
C ILE A 124 -2.18 6.64 -2.00
N TYR A 125 -2.80 5.48 -2.13
CA TYR A 125 -3.65 5.15 -3.27
C TYR A 125 -4.86 4.35 -2.85
N VAL A 126 -5.98 4.64 -3.48
CA VAL A 126 -7.23 3.90 -3.36
C VAL A 126 -7.73 3.61 -4.77
N ALA A 127 -8.00 2.33 -5.05
CA ALA A 127 -8.54 1.90 -6.33
C ALA A 127 -9.89 2.61 -6.59
N GLU A 128 -10.15 2.94 -7.86
CA GLU A 128 -11.28 3.78 -8.27
C GLU A 128 -12.63 3.40 -7.61
N PRO A 129 -13.06 2.12 -7.57
CA PRO A 129 -14.35 1.75 -6.99
C PRO A 129 -14.49 2.05 -5.49
N PHE A 130 -13.36 2.21 -4.79
CA PHE A 130 -13.30 2.45 -3.35
C PHE A 130 -13.01 3.92 -3.00
N ARG A 131 -12.84 4.81 -3.99
CA ARG A 131 -12.67 6.24 -3.73
C ARG A 131 -13.97 6.83 -3.18
N GLY A 132 -13.86 7.79 -2.25
CA GLY A 132 -15.02 8.40 -1.57
C GLY A 132 -15.68 7.52 -0.49
N THR A 133 -15.17 6.31 -0.23
CA THR A 133 -15.69 5.41 0.82
C THR A 133 -15.15 5.68 2.22
N GLY A 134 -14.21 6.63 2.36
CA GLY A 134 -13.50 6.89 3.61
C GLY A 134 -12.24 6.03 3.80
N LEU A 135 -11.79 5.26 2.79
CA LEU A 135 -10.65 4.34 2.95
C LEU A 135 -9.32 5.07 3.18
N ALA A 136 -9.11 6.22 2.52
CA ALA A 136 -7.89 7.00 2.67
C ALA A 136 -7.77 7.58 4.10
N GLU A 137 -8.87 8.06 4.66
CA GLU A 137 -8.95 8.58 6.02
C GLU A 137 -8.58 7.49 7.04
N ARG A 138 -9.08 6.27 6.85
CA ARG A 138 -8.73 5.13 7.70
C ARG A 138 -7.26 4.75 7.60
N PHE A 139 -6.67 4.83 6.40
CA PHE A 139 -5.23 4.61 6.23
C PHE A 139 -4.44 5.61 7.07
N VAL A 140 -4.80 6.90 6.99
CA VAL A 140 -4.16 7.97 7.77
C VAL A 140 -4.36 7.76 9.26
N GLU A 141 -5.59 7.44 9.71
CA GLU A 141 -5.87 7.12 11.12
C GLU A 141 -5.02 5.96 11.63
N ARG A 142 -4.91 4.88 10.82
CA ARG A 142 -4.12 3.70 11.16
C ARG A 142 -2.63 4.03 11.28
N ALA A 143 -2.07 4.77 10.32
CA ALA A 143 -0.67 5.15 10.36
C ALA A 143 -0.35 6.15 11.48
N ALA A 144 -1.26 7.08 11.76
CA ALA A 144 -1.09 8.02 12.87
C ALA A 144 -1.16 7.32 14.24
N ALA A 145 -1.95 6.25 14.38
CA ALA A 145 -1.94 5.43 15.59
C ALA A 145 -0.61 4.67 15.71
N ASP A 146 -0.19 3.98 14.64
CA ASP A 146 1.04 3.18 14.60
C ASP A 146 2.31 4.01 14.85
N ALA A 147 2.36 5.27 14.39
CA ALA A 147 3.52 6.13 14.57
C ALA A 147 3.68 6.69 16.01
N ARG A 148 2.68 6.50 16.88
CA ARG A 148 2.74 6.93 18.29
C ARG A 148 3.15 5.79 19.24
N ASP A 149 3.08 4.55 18.78
CA ASP A 149 3.42 3.33 19.53
C ASP A 149 4.90 2.97 19.34
#